data_AF-A0A368TIK9-F1
#
_entry.id   AF-A0A368TIK9-F1
#
_cell.length_a   1.000
_cell.length_b   1.000
_cell.length_c   1.000
_cell.angle_alpha   90.00
_cell.angle_beta   90.00
_cell.angle_gamma   90.00
#
_symmetry.space_group_name_H-M   'P 1'
#
loop_
_entity.id
_entity.type
_entity.pdbx_description
1 polymer ?
#
loop_
_entity_poly.entity_id
_entity_poly.type
_entity_poly.pdbx_seq_one_letter_code
_entity_poly.pdbx_strand_id
1 'polypeptide(L)' 'MSSKELIKNISFSEPHVLVNLVDYGEGRVVSRTLAQNKGVSITLFAFDVGEGLSTHSAPGDALVQILDG' A
#
# COMPACT_ATOMS: atom_id res chain seq x y z
N MET A 1 21.34 2.01 19.87
CA MET A 1 20.18 1.19 19.44
C MET A 1 19.74 1.74 18.10
N SER A 2 19.86 0.97 17.02
CA SER A 2 19.39 1.42 15.70
C SER A 2 17.87 1.53 15.73
N SER A 3 17.32 2.69 15.43
CA SER A 3 15.86 2.90 15.35
C SER A 3 15.33 2.03 14.21
N LYS A 4 14.44 1.08 14.53
CA LYS A 4 13.85 0.20 13.52
C LYS A 4 12.84 1.02 12.71
N GLU A 5 13.15 1.28 11.45
CA GLU A 5 12.23 1.97 10.54
C GLU A 5 10.90 1.20 10.45
N LEU A 6 9.82 1.87 10.87
CA LEU A 6 8.46 1.32 10.92
C LEU A 6 7.74 1.44 9.57
N ILE A 7 8.03 2.51 8.85
CA ILE A 7 7.57 2.79 7.48
C ILE A 7 8.76 2.55 6.55
N LYS A 8 8.51 1.98 5.36
CA LYS A 8 9.51 1.58 4.38
C LYS A 8 9.04 1.95 2.97
N ASN A 9 9.95 1.84 2.00
CA ASN A 9 9.66 2.03 0.57
C ASN A 9 9.15 3.44 0.22
N ILE A 10 9.50 4.44 1.04
CA ILE A 10 9.19 5.85 0.85
C ILE A 10 10.38 6.68 1.37
N SER A 11 10.65 7.82 0.75
CA SER A 11 11.63 8.78 1.28
C SER A 11 11.05 9.53 2.48
N PHE A 12 11.93 9.87 3.43
CA PHE A 12 11.54 10.52 4.68
C PHE A 12 11.75 12.03 4.62
N SER A 13 11.04 12.73 5.51
CA SER A 13 11.20 14.17 5.76
C SER A 13 10.78 15.07 4.59
N GLU A 14 9.85 14.61 3.76
CA GLU A 14 9.25 15.39 2.69
C GLU A 14 7.77 15.04 2.50
N PRO A 15 6.94 15.97 1.99
CA PRO A 15 5.56 15.68 1.66
C PRO A 15 5.47 14.77 0.43
N HIS A 16 4.50 13.84 0.45
CA HIS A 16 4.24 12.90 -0.64
C HIS A 16 2.81 13.01 -1.15
N VAL A 17 2.64 12.92 -2.46
CA VAL A 17 1.35 12.64 -3.07
C VAL A 17 1.26 11.13 -3.26
N LEU A 18 0.37 10.46 -2.52
CA LEU A 18 0.35 9.00 -2.43
C LEU A 18 0.13 8.29 -3.78
N VAL A 19 -0.66 8.87 -4.68
CA VAL A 19 -0.90 8.30 -6.02
C VAL A 19 0.37 8.22 -6.85
N ASN A 20 1.33 9.12 -6.63
CA ASN A 20 2.62 9.10 -7.35
C ASN A 20 3.60 8.05 -6.80
N LEU A 21 3.25 7.34 -5.73
CA LEU A 21 4.10 6.30 -5.14
C LEU A 21 3.77 4.90 -5.68
N VAL A 22 2.69 4.72 -6.43
CA VAL A 22 2.31 3.44 -7.02
C VAL A 22 1.79 3.66 -8.43
N ASP A 23 2.34 2.93 -9.40
CA ASP A 23 1.94 3.07 -10.80
C ASP A 23 0.92 2.01 -11.18
N TYR A 24 -0.01 2.37 -12.07
CA TYR A 24 -0.81 1.37 -12.78
C TYR A 24 0.08 0.47 -13.64
N GLY A 25 -0.28 -0.80 -13.76
CA GLY A 25 0.40 -1.75 -14.61
C GLY A 25 -0.59 -2.57 -15.42
N GLU A 26 -0.42 -2.62 -16.75
CA GLU A 26 -1.30 -3.36 -17.66
C GLU A 26 -1.46 -4.83 -17.23
N GLY A 27 -2.72 -5.27 -17.10
CA GLY A 27 -3.12 -6.63 -16.78
C GLY A 27 -2.63 -7.13 -15.41
N ARG A 28 -2.41 -6.23 -14.44
CA ARG A 28 -1.93 -6.63 -13.10
C ARG A 28 -2.30 -5.64 -12.00
N VAL A 29 -2.19 -6.15 -10.78
CA VAL A 29 -2.17 -5.33 -9.56
C VAL A 29 -0.73 -4.98 -9.21
N VAL A 30 -0.43 -3.70 -9.06
CA VAL A 30 0.84 -3.20 -8.52
C VAL A 30 0.62 -2.78 -7.08
N SER A 31 1.57 -3.09 -6.20
CA SER A 31 1.47 -2.71 -4.80
C SER A 31 2.78 -2.21 -4.22
N ARG A 32 2.67 -1.31 -3.25
CA ARG A 32 3.79 -0.83 -2.45
C ARG A 32 3.42 -0.88 -0.97
N THR A 33 4.00 -1.84 -0.26
CA THR A 33 3.81 -1.96 1.20
C THR A 33 4.68 -0.94 1.92
N LEU A 34 4.04 -0.04 2.66
CA LEU A 34 4.70 0.98 3.46
C LEU A 34 4.98 0.49 4.88
N ALA A 35 4.12 -0.33 5.47
CA ALA A 35 4.36 -0.94 6.77
C ALA A 35 3.79 -2.36 6.81
N GLN A 36 4.53 -3.27 7.45
CA GLN A 36 4.06 -4.63 7.72
C GLN A 36 4.65 -5.10 9.06
N ASN A 37 3.80 -5.24 10.06
CA ASN A 37 4.18 -5.80 11.36
C ASN A 37 2.99 -6.54 11.99
N LYS A 38 3.13 -6.98 13.25
CA LYS A 38 2.10 -7.76 13.95
C LYS A 38 0.82 -6.95 14.25
N GLY A 39 0.89 -5.63 14.28
CA GLY A 39 -0.25 -4.76 14.65
C GLY A 39 -0.88 -4.03 13.47
N VAL A 40 -0.13 -3.76 12.39
CA VAL A 40 -0.65 -3.00 11.24
C VAL A 40 0.02 -3.41 9.93
N SER A 41 -0.79 -3.38 8.86
CA SER A 41 -0.34 -3.40 7.47
C SER A 41 -0.84 -2.14 6.78
N ILE A 42 0.04 -1.46 6.04
CA ILE A 42 -0.29 -0.30 5.22
C ILE A 42 0.31 -0.56 3.84
N THR A 43 -0.54 -0.68 2.82
CA THR A 43 -0.14 -0.96 1.44
C THR A 43 -0.91 -0.07 0.49
N LEU A 44 -0.19 0.57 -0.43
CA LEU A 44 -0.77 1.24 -1.59
C LEU A 44 -1.00 0.19 -2.68
N PHE A 45 -2.16 0.23 -3.32
CA PHE A 45 -2.49 -0.65 -4.44
C PHE A 45 -2.93 0.19 -5.64
N ALA A 46 -2.48 -0.22 -6.83
CA ALA A 46 -2.99 0.23 -8.12
C ALA A 46 -3.49 -0.99 -8.88
N PHE A 47 -4.75 -0.92 -9.32
CA PHE A 47 -5.44 -2.00 -10.02
C PHE A 47 -5.67 -1.56 -11.45
N ASP A 48 -5.25 -2.36 -12.42
CA ASP A 48 -5.74 -2.16 -13.78
C ASP A 48 -7.23 -2.53 -13.88
N VAL A 49 -7.88 -2.08 -14.95
CA VAL A 49 -9.30 -2.35 -15.20
C VAL A 49 -9.54 -3.86 -15.26
N GLY A 50 -10.46 -4.34 -14.43
CA GLY A 50 -10.83 -5.76 -14.34
C GLY A 50 -9.96 -6.59 -13.40
N GLU A 51 -8.88 -6.03 -12.85
CA GLU A 51 -8.02 -6.69 -11.87
C GLU A 51 -8.53 -6.52 -10.44
N GLY A 52 -8.09 -7.42 -9.54
CA GLY A 52 -8.49 -7.41 -8.14
C GLY A 52 -7.66 -8.32 -7.26
N LEU A 53 -7.93 -8.30 -5.96
CA LEU A 53 -7.35 -9.25 -5.01
C LEU A 53 -8.29 -10.45 -4.83
N SER A 54 -7.69 -11.62 -4.63
CA SER A 54 -8.43 -12.81 -4.21
C SER A 54 -9.14 -12.57 -2.87
N THR A 55 -10.36 -13.07 -2.75
CA THR A 55 -11.14 -13.03 -1.51
C THR A 55 -10.38 -13.68 -0.37
N HIS A 56 -10.25 -12.95 0.74
CA HIS A 56 -9.62 -13.44 1.96
C HIS A 56 -10.20 -12.71 3.19
N SER A 57 -9.96 -13.25 4.38
CA SER A 57 -10.38 -12.64 5.65
C SER A 57 -9.18 -12.02 6.36
N ALA A 58 -9.37 -10.81 6.89
CA ALA A 58 -8.40 -10.18 7.78
C ALA A 58 -8.70 -10.54 9.24
N PRO A 59 -7.67 -10.67 10.11
CA PRO A 59 -7.86 -10.93 11.54
C PRO A 59 -8.38 -9.70 12.31
N GLY A 60 -8.45 -8.54 11.67
CA GLY A 60 -8.96 -7.29 12.23
C GLY A 60 -9.57 -6.42 11.13
N ASP A 61 -9.95 -5.19 11.49
CA ASP A 61 -10.59 -4.26 10.56
C ASP A 61 -9.64 -3.81 9.44
N ALA A 62 -10.18 -3.67 8.24
CA ALA A 62 -9.47 -3.16 7.07
C ALA A 62 -10.13 -1.87 6.58
N LEU A 63 -9.40 -0.75 6.66
CA LEU A 63 -9.81 0.51 6.06
C LEU A 63 -9.33 0.58 4.62
N VAL A 64 -10.23 0.94 3.70
CA VAL A 64 -9.89 1.23 2.30
C VAL A 64 -10.17 2.70 2.02
N GLN A 65 -9.18 3.42 1.51
CA GLN A 65 -9.32 4.78 1.03
C GLN A 65 -9.03 4.80 -0.47
N ILE A 66 -10.00 5.25 -1.26
CA ILE A 66 -9.83 5.44 -2.70
C ILE A 66 -9.10 6.77 -2.91
N LEU A 67 -7.97 6.72 -3.61
CA LEU A 67 -7.09 7.86 -3.86
C LEU A 67 -7.20 8.40 -5.29
N ASP A 68 -7.53 7.52 -6.23
CA ASP A 68 -7.66 7.77 -7.67
C ASP A 68 -8.56 6.68 -8.30
N GLY A 69 -9.02 6.90 -9.53
CA GLY A 69 -9.88 5.97 -10.28
C GLY A 69 -10.93 6.63 -11.15
#